data_AF-A0A3D4KPI5-F1
#
_entry.id   AF-A0A3D4KPI5-F1
#
_cell.length_a   1.000
_cell.length_b   1.000
_cell.length_c   1.000
_cell.angle_alpha   90.00
_cell.angle_beta   90.00
_cell.angle_gamma   90.00
#
_symmetry.space_group_name_H-M   'P 1'
#
loop_
_entity.id
_entity.type
_entity.pdbx_description
1 polymer ?
#
loop_
_entity_poly.entity_id
_entity_poly.type
_entity_poly.pdbx_seq_one_letter_code
_entity_poly.pdbx_strand_id
1 'polypeptide(L)'
;MRARESLVNLNRVDQHIAQLRQRLALYSTARDECKQQLLKGLPDKPQASPAPRYYWHMASQEWAQANWPVQASTLELHGLKAASHYREGDCALVYVKGYGVVGWGDVEAGVEATPGRLTWRFKVARLEDALPANTLKNFSVRHPNRVSQRLPSSADVTRLLHALESRPPAALKAAK
;
A
#
# COMPACT_ATOMS: atom_id res chain seq x y z
N MET A 1 -15.35 62.52 -30.70
CA MET A 1 -16.12 61.33 -31.12
C MET A 1 -15.50 60.01 -30.64
N ARG A 2 -14.20 59.76 -30.84
CA ARG A 2 -13.52 58.48 -30.48
C ARG A 2 -13.72 57.99 -29.04
N ALA A 3 -13.71 58.88 -28.05
CA ALA A 3 -13.86 58.48 -26.63
C ALA A 3 -15.21 57.83 -26.30
N ARG A 4 -16.30 58.22 -26.98
CA ARG A 4 -17.64 57.67 -26.75
C ARG A 4 -17.77 56.27 -27.37
N GLU A 5 -17.17 56.07 -28.53
CA GLU A 5 -17.10 54.76 -29.20
C GLU A 5 -16.25 53.77 -28.38
N SER A 6 -15.11 54.22 -27.85
CA SER A 6 -14.28 53.40 -26.95
C SER A 6 -15.04 52.96 -25.69
N LEU A 7 -15.83 53.85 -25.08
CA LEU A 7 -16.62 53.53 -23.88
C LEU A 7 -17.76 52.55 -24.18
N VAL A 8 -18.41 52.67 -25.34
CA VAL A 8 -19.43 51.70 -25.78
C VAL A 8 -18.81 50.32 -26.04
N ASN A 9 -17.61 50.27 -26.60
CA ASN A 9 -16.90 49.01 -26.83
C ASN A 9 -16.47 48.33 -25.51
N LEU A 10 -15.98 49.10 -24.53
CA LEU A 10 -15.65 48.58 -23.19
C LEU A 10 -16.89 48.00 -22.50
N ASN A 11 -18.01 48.72 -22.53
CA ASN A 11 -19.28 48.23 -21.96
C ASN A 11 -19.74 46.91 -22.59
N ARG A 12 -19.54 46.73 -23.90
CA ARG A 12 -19.86 45.46 -24.59
C ARG A 12 -18.94 44.31 -24.14
N VAL A 13 -17.66 44.59 -23.94
CA VAL A 13 -16.70 43.61 -23.43
C VAL A 13 -17.06 43.21 -22.00
N ASP A 14 -17.41 44.17 -21.13
CA ASP A 14 -17.81 43.88 -19.74
C ASP A 14 -19.09 43.04 -19.67
N GLN A 15 -20.07 43.33 -20.53
CA GLN A 15 -21.27 42.51 -20.66
C GLN A 15 -20.94 41.08 -21.11
N HIS A 16 -20.01 40.91 -22.04
CA HIS A 16 -19.59 39.60 -22.50
C HIS A 16 -18.83 38.82 -21.41
N ILE A 17 -17.95 39.49 -20.66
CA ILE A 17 -17.26 38.90 -19.50
C ILE A 17 -18.28 38.43 -18.44
N ALA A 18 -19.31 39.23 -18.17
CA ALA A 18 -20.38 38.86 -17.24
C ALA A 18 -21.14 37.60 -17.71
N GLN A 19 -21.47 37.53 -19.00
CA GLN A 19 -22.11 36.35 -19.61
C GLN A 19 -21.24 35.09 -19.52
N LEU A 20 -19.93 35.21 -19.78
CA LEU A 20 -18.99 34.09 -19.68
C LEU A 20 -18.85 33.60 -18.24
N ARG A 21 -18.79 34.52 -17.27
CA ARG A 21 -18.77 34.16 -15.84
C ARG A 21 -20.03 33.43 -15.41
N GLN A 22 -21.20 33.89 -15.87
CA GLN A 22 -22.47 33.22 -15.58
C GLN A 22 -22.51 31.80 -16.16
N ARG A 23 -22.06 31.63 -17.42
CA ARG A 23 -21.97 30.30 -18.05
C ARG A 23 -20.98 29.39 -17.33
N LEU A 24 -19.83 29.91 -16.92
CA LEU A 24 -18.83 29.14 -16.17
C LEU A 24 -19.40 28.65 -14.84
N ALA A 25 -20.13 29.51 -14.11
CA ALA A 25 -20.79 29.13 -12.86
C ALA A 25 -21.82 28.00 -13.06
N LEU A 26 -22.62 28.07 -14.13
CA LEU A 26 -23.58 27.01 -14.47
C LEU A 26 -22.86 25.67 -14.75
N TYR A 27 -21.78 25.69 -15.54
CA TYR A 27 -21.02 24.47 -15.81
C TYR A 27 -20.32 23.91 -14.58
N SER A 28 -19.81 24.76 -13.68
CA SER A 28 -19.22 24.28 -12.42
C SER A 28 -20.26 23.60 -11.54
N THR A 29 -21.45 24.20 -11.39
CA THR A 29 -22.53 23.59 -10.59
C THR A 29 -22.98 22.27 -11.18
N ALA A 30 -23.22 22.19 -12.49
CA ALA A 30 -23.61 20.95 -13.15
C ALA A 30 -22.53 19.85 -13.03
N ARG A 31 -21.24 20.23 -13.08
CA ARG A 31 -20.12 19.30 -12.85
C ARG A 31 -20.12 18.79 -11.42
N ASP A 32 -20.32 19.66 -10.43
CA ASP A 32 -20.34 19.28 -9.02
C ASP A 32 -21.52 18.37 -8.69
N GLU A 33 -22.70 18.66 -9.26
CA GLU A 33 -23.88 17.80 -9.16
C GLU A 33 -23.64 16.43 -9.80
N CYS A 34 -23.07 16.39 -11.00
CA CYS A 34 -22.73 15.13 -11.68
C CYS A 34 -21.69 14.34 -10.88
N LYS A 35 -20.69 15.02 -10.30
CA LYS A 35 -19.71 14.39 -9.40
C LYS A 35 -20.39 13.81 -8.16
N GLN A 36 -21.32 14.53 -7.54
CA GLN A 36 -22.07 14.03 -6.38
C GLN A 36 -22.98 12.86 -6.75
N GLN A 37 -23.63 12.91 -7.91
CA GLN A 37 -24.46 11.80 -8.40
C GLN A 37 -23.62 10.56 -8.70
N LEU A 38 -22.43 10.73 -9.29
CA LEU A 38 -21.49 9.62 -9.49
C LEU A 38 -21.00 9.05 -8.15
N LEU A 39 -20.68 9.90 -7.17
CA LEU A 39 -20.32 9.47 -5.82
C LEU A 39 -21.44 8.72 -5.10
N LYS A 40 -22.70 9.13 -5.29
CA LYS A 40 -23.88 8.48 -4.68
C LYS A 40 -24.35 7.23 -5.43
N GLY A 41 -24.15 7.21 -6.75
CA GLY A 41 -24.56 6.12 -7.65
C GLY A 41 -23.48 5.08 -7.89
N LEU A 42 -22.25 5.33 -7.43
CA LEU A 42 -21.27 4.28 -7.20
C LEU A 42 -21.94 3.29 -6.24
N PRO A 43 -22.16 2.03 -6.66
CA PRO A 43 -22.62 1.02 -5.71
C PRO A 43 -21.62 1.04 -4.55
N ASP A 44 -22.12 1.00 -3.31
CA ASP A 44 -21.40 0.32 -2.24
C ASP A 44 -21.12 -1.05 -2.84
N LYS A 45 -19.96 -1.22 -3.47
CA LYS A 45 -19.54 -2.54 -3.87
C LYS A 45 -19.67 -3.32 -2.56
N PRO A 46 -20.44 -4.42 -2.50
CA PRO A 46 -19.95 -5.52 -1.71
C PRO A 46 -18.66 -5.88 -2.46
N GLN A 47 -17.57 -5.20 -2.10
CA GLN A 47 -16.24 -5.69 -2.35
C GLN A 47 -16.28 -6.92 -1.47
N ALA A 48 -16.78 -8.03 -2.03
CA ALA A 48 -16.38 -9.34 -1.59
C ALA A 48 -14.88 -9.24 -1.68
N SER A 49 -14.25 -8.86 -0.56
CA SER A 49 -12.82 -8.64 -0.50
C SER A 49 -12.26 -9.91 -1.09
N PRO A 50 -11.67 -9.86 -2.30
CA PRO A 50 -11.06 -11.05 -2.84
C PRO A 50 -10.10 -11.48 -1.75
N ALA A 51 -10.24 -12.73 -1.29
CA ALA A 51 -9.51 -13.22 -0.13
C ALA A 51 -8.07 -12.69 -0.17
N PRO A 52 -7.58 -12.06 0.91
CA PRO A 52 -6.35 -11.28 0.89
C PRO A 52 -5.25 -12.12 0.24
N ARG A 53 -4.62 -11.57 -0.79
CA ARG A 53 -3.57 -12.29 -1.51
C ARG A 53 -2.30 -12.16 -0.71
N TYR A 54 -1.72 -13.30 -0.37
CA TYR A 54 -0.49 -13.35 0.40
C TYR A 54 0.73 -13.41 -0.51
N TYR A 55 1.74 -12.64 -0.17
CA TYR A 55 3.00 -12.58 -0.89
C TYR A 55 4.18 -12.68 0.05
N TRP A 56 5.26 -13.27 -0.44
CA TRP A 56 6.58 -13.09 0.11
C TRP A 56 7.17 -11.80 -0.41
N HIS A 57 7.84 -11.09 0.49
CA HIS A 57 8.77 -10.04 0.17
C HIS A 57 10.14 -10.40 0.75
N MET A 58 11.12 -10.66 -0.12
CA MET A 58 12.47 -11.03 0.30
C MET A 58 13.35 -9.79 0.42
N ALA A 59 13.92 -9.58 1.60
CA ALA A 59 14.92 -8.56 1.87
C ALA A 59 16.32 -9.19 2.02
N SER A 60 17.35 -8.41 1.71
CA SER A 60 18.74 -8.85 1.84
C SER A 60 19.19 -8.82 3.30
N GLN A 61 20.23 -9.60 3.61
CA GLN A 61 20.81 -9.65 4.95
C GLN A 61 21.43 -8.30 5.33
N GLU A 62 22.11 -7.65 4.38
CA GLU A 62 22.77 -6.36 4.55
C GLU A 62 21.74 -5.26 4.84
N TRP A 63 20.62 -5.26 4.12
CA TRP A 63 19.52 -4.35 4.38
C TRP A 63 18.97 -4.55 5.79
N ALA A 64 18.73 -5.81 6.19
CA ALA A 64 18.18 -6.08 7.52
C ALA A 64 19.14 -5.66 8.63
N GLN A 65 20.44 -5.92 8.50
CA GLN A 65 21.42 -5.48 9.49
C GLN A 65 21.53 -3.96 9.60
N ALA A 66 21.33 -3.23 8.50
CA ALA A 66 21.38 -1.76 8.49
C ALA A 66 20.09 -1.10 9.00
N ASN A 67 18.94 -1.76 8.85
CA ASN A 67 17.62 -1.16 9.08
C ASN A 67 16.84 -1.78 10.26
N TRP A 68 17.30 -2.89 10.83
CA TRP A 68 16.61 -3.57 11.94
C TRP A 68 17.20 -3.18 13.30
N PRO A 69 16.37 -2.88 14.32
CA PRO A 69 14.90 -2.83 14.29
C PRO A 69 14.37 -1.65 13.48
N VAL A 70 13.42 -1.94 12.58
CA VAL A 70 12.77 -0.89 11.77
C VAL A 70 11.95 -0.05 12.74
N GLN A 71 12.33 1.21 12.99
CA GLN A 71 11.57 2.08 13.90
C GLN A 71 10.25 2.53 13.26
N ALA A 72 10.21 2.63 11.94
CA ALA A 72 9.00 3.01 11.21
C ALA A 72 7.89 1.93 11.33
N SER A 73 6.65 2.41 11.45
CA SER A 73 5.44 1.58 11.35
C SER A 73 5.16 1.12 9.93
N THR A 74 5.87 1.70 8.95
CA THR A 74 5.70 1.46 7.52
C THR A 74 7.03 1.12 6.87
N LEU A 75 7.01 0.22 5.90
CA LEU A 75 8.14 -0.16 5.08
C LEU A 75 7.85 0.14 3.62
N GLU A 76 8.75 0.88 2.98
CA GLU A 76 8.67 1.18 1.57
C GLU A 76 9.13 -0.02 0.74
N LEU A 77 8.20 -0.68 0.03
CA LEU A 77 8.51 -1.87 -0.77
C LEU A 77 9.41 -1.54 -1.98
N HIS A 78 9.35 -0.29 -2.49
CA HIS A 78 10.17 0.18 -3.60
C HIS A 78 11.67 0.28 -3.24
N GLY A 79 12.00 0.64 -1.99
CA GLY A 79 13.39 0.68 -1.51
C GLY A 79 14.06 -0.70 -1.44
N LEU A 80 13.25 -1.76 -1.50
CA LEU A 80 13.68 -3.15 -1.43
C LEU A 80 13.71 -3.87 -2.79
N LYS A 81 13.68 -3.12 -3.91
CA LYS A 81 13.59 -3.65 -5.29
C LYS A 81 12.34 -4.54 -5.52
N ALA A 82 11.21 -4.22 -4.90
CA ALA A 82 9.98 -4.97 -5.13
C ALA A 82 9.51 -4.93 -6.59
N ALA A 83 9.06 -6.08 -7.10
CA ALA A 83 8.35 -6.17 -8.36
C ALA A 83 6.93 -5.59 -8.22
N SER A 84 6.45 -4.95 -9.30
CA SER A 84 5.23 -4.14 -9.44
C SER A 84 3.89 -4.88 -9.33
N HIS A 85 3.80 -5.93 -8.51
CA HIS A 85 2.66 -6.87 -8.50
C HIS A 85 1.72 -6.77 -7.30
N TYR A 86 2.08 -5.98 -6.29
CA TYR A 86 1.20 -5.75 -5.14
C TYR A 86 0.01 -4.86 -5.51
N ARG A 87 -1.13 -5.12 -4.89
CA ARG A 87 -2.29 -4.24 -4.88
C ARG A 87 -2.63 -3.87 -3.44
N GLU A 88 -3.33 -2.77 -3.29
CA GLU A 88 -3.91 -2.38 -2.00
C GLU A 88 -4.76 -3.51 -1.41
N GLY A 89 -4.56 -3.78 -0.12
CA GLY A 89 -5.23 -4.87 0.61
C GLY A 89 -4.57 -6.24 0.44
N ASP A 90 -3.48 -6.36 -0.32
CA ASP A 90 -2.64 -7.56 -0.27
C ASP A 90 -1.88 -7.62 1.07
N CYS A 91 -1.52 -8.83 1.51
CA CYS A 91 -0.69 -9.04 2.68
C CYS A 91 0.71 -9.50 2.24
N ALA A 92 1.75 -8.84 2.75
CA ALA A 92 3.14 -9.25 2.48
C ALA A 92 3.82 -9.74 3.75
N LEU A 93 4.42 -10.92 3.66
CA LEU A 93 5.31 -11.48 4.67
C LEU A 93 6.74 -11.17 4.29
N VAL A 94 7.51 -10.60 5.21
CA VAL A 94 8.90 -10.21 4.97
C VAL A 94 9.83 -11.33 5.39
N TYR A 95 10.63 -11.82 4.45
CA TYR A 95 11.65 -12.84 4.65
C TYR A 95 13.03 -12.23 4.47
N VAL A 96 13.90 -12.37 5.47
CA VAL A 96 15.30 -11.95 5.39
C VAL A 96 16.18 -13.17 5.18
N LYS A 97 17.00 -13.14 4.12
CA LYS A 97 17.97 -14.20 3.85
C LYS A 97 18.94 -14.35 5.04
N GLY A 98 19.12 -15.60 5.50
CA GLY A 98 19.97 -15.92 6.65
C GLY A 98 19.25 -15.93 8.01
N TYR A 99 18.08 -15.29 8.13
CA TYR A 99 17.31 -15.25 9.39
C TYR A 99 15.99 -16.01 9.30
N GLY A 100 15.16 -15.71 8.30
CA GLY A 100 13.81 -16.27 8.18
C GLY A 100 12.74 -15.20 8.01
N VAL A 101 11.51 -15.50 8.44
CA VAL A 101 10.38 -14.56 8.38
C VAL A 101 10.44 -13.62 9.57
N VAL A 102 10.51 -12.32 9.31
CA VAL A 102 10.72 -11.28 10.34
C VAL A 102 9.46 -10.51 10.68
N GLY A 103 8.42 -10.59 9.85
CA GLY A 103 7.20 -9.83 10.08
C GLY A 103 6.25 -9.93 8.90
N TRP A 104 5.10 -9.30 9.07
CA TRP A 104 4.09 -9.19 8.03
C TRP A 104 3.31 -7.88 8.16
N GLY A 105 2.67 -7.49 7.08
CA GLY A 105 1.86 -6.28 7.02
C GLY A 105 0.92 -6.25 5.84
N ASP A 106 0.07 -5.24 5.83
CA ASP A 106 -0.83 -4.95 4.73
C ASP A 106 -0.18 -3.98 3.75
N VAL A 107 -0.41 -4.21 2.46
CA VAL A 107 0.01 -3.30 1.41
C VAL A 107 -1.04 -2.21 1.24
N GLU A 108 -0.62 -0.98 1.44
CA GLU A 108 -1.37 0.24 1.17
C GLU A 108 -1.02 0.79 -0.22
N ALA A 109 -2.00 1.40 -0.88
CA ALA A 109 -1.75 2.12 -2.12
C ALA A 109 -0.76 3.28 -1.90
N GLY A 110 0.18 3.45 -2.82
CA GLY A 110 1.04 4.63 -2.85
C GLY A 110 0.24 5.89 -3.21
N VAL A 111 0.71 7.06 -2.77
CA VAL A 111 0.04 8.36 -2.97
C VAL A 111 0.05 8.82 -4.44
N GLU A 112 0.92 8.25 -5.26
CA GLU A 112 0.97 8.42 -6.72
C GLU A 112 1.28 7.04 -7.31
N ALA A 113 1.02 6.79 -8.61
CA ALA A 113 1.06 5.50 -9.33
C ALA A 113 2.33 4.62 -9.15
N THR A 114 2.63 4.23 -7.91
CA THR A 114 3.91 3.78 -7.38
C THR A 114 3.66 2.52 -6.54
N PRO A 115 4.53 1.50 -6.62
CA PRO A 115 4.34 0.26 -5.87
C PRO A 115 4.24 0.50 -4.36
N GLY A 116 3.29 -0.21 -3.74
CA GLY A 116 2.69 0.11 -2.43
C GLY A 116 3.62 0.15 -1.23
N ARG A 117 3.12 0.80 -0.17
CA ARG A 117 3.74 0.85 1.16
C ARG A 117 3.26 -0.34 1.98
N LEU A 118 4.14 -0.96 2.75
CA LEU A 118 3.77 -2.01 3.69
C LEU A 118 3.56 -1.41 5.08
N THR A 119 2.36 -1.49 5.63
CA THR A 119 2.10 -1.14 7.03
C THR A 119 2.24 -2.38 7.89
N TRP A 120 3.22 -2.35 8.80
CA TRP A 120 3.51 -3.49 9.66
C TRP A 120 2.33 -3.80 10.59
N ARG A 121 1.86 -5.04 10.55
CA ARG A 121 0.93 -5.58 11.56
C ARG A 121 1.68 -6.26 12.68
N PHE A 122 2.72 -7.00 12.31
CA PHE A 122 3.63 -7.61 13.25
C PHE A 122 5.05 -7.58 12.70
N LYS A 123 6.01 -7.36 13.58
CA LYS A 123 7.44 -7.52 13.29
C LYS A 123 8.16 -7.99 14.53
N VAL A 124 9.17 -8.83 14.33
CA VAL A 124 10.03 -9.28 15.42
C VAL A 124 10.91 -8.14 15.92
N ALA A 125 11.15 -8.09 17.23
CA ALA A 125 12.01 -7.08 17.83
C ALA A 125 13.47 -7.24 17.36
N ARG A 126 13.94 -8.49 17.26
CA ARG A 126 15.29 -8.83 16.82
C ARG A 126 15.25 -9.85 15.69
N LEU A 127 16.21 -9.78 14.77
CA LEU A 127 16.29 -10.71 13.64
C LEU A 127 16.49 -12.18 14.07
N GLU A 128 17.07 -12.43 15.24
CA GLU A 128 17.22 -13.77 15.84
C GLU A 128 15.87 -14.43 16.21
N ASP A 129 14.83 -13.61 16.39
CA ASP A 129 13.46 -14.08 16.69
C ASP A 129 12.70 -14.47 15.40
N ALA A 130 13.29 -14.23 14.22
CA ALA A 130 12.68 -14.51 12.93
C ALA A 130 12.33 -15.98 12.76
N LEU A 131 11.10 -16.28 12.32
CA LEU A 131 10.62 -17.64 12.12
C LEU A 131 11.52 -18.36 11.09
N PRO A 132 12.21 -19.46 11.46
CA PRO A 132 13.27 -20.01 10.62
C PRO A 132 12.70 -20.72 9.40
N ALA A 133 13.44 -20.71 8.29
CA ALA A 133 12.99 -21.24 7.00
C ALA A 133 12.58 -22.73 7.02
N ASN A 134 13.17 -23.54 7.91
CA ASN A 134 12.85 -24.96 8.04
C ASN A 134 11.42 -25.20 8.57
N THR A 135 10.85 -24.25 9.32
CA THR A 135 9.49 -24.33 9.87
C THR A 135 8.42 -24.06 8.81
N LEU A 136 8.76 -23.41 7.69
CA LEU A 136 7.81 -23.03 6.63
C LEU A 136 7.11 -24.24 6.02
N LYS A 137 7.79 -25.39 5.96
CA LYS A 137 7.23 -26.65 5.46
C LYS A 137 5.98 -27.08 6.23
N ASN A 138 5.88 -26.74 7.52
CA ASN A 138 4.73 -27.07 8.38
C ASN A 138 3.47 -26.31 7.98
N PHE A 139 3.62 -25.21 7.23
CA PHE A 139 2.52 -24.36 6.75
C PHE A 139 2.27 -24.53 5.25
N SER A 140 2.84 -25.57 4.63
CA SER A 140 2.81 -25.80 3.19
C SER A 140 3.40 -24.63 2.37
N VAL A 141 4.31 -23.85 2.99
CA VAL A 141 5.00 -22.74 2.34
C VAL A 141 6.48 -23.07 2.17
N ARG A 142 7.09 -22.56 1.09
CA ARG A 142 8.54 -22.62 0.88
C ARG A 142 9.12 -21.23 1.07
N HIS A 143 10.40 -21.17 1.43
CA HIS A 143 11.12 -19.90 1.42
C HIS A 143 11.08 -19.28 0.02
N PRO A 144 11.02 -17.95 -0.10
CA PRO A 144 11.00 -17.30 -1.39
C PRO A 144 12.28 -17.57 -2.17
N ASN A 145 12.16 -17.63 -3.50
CA ASN A 145 13.30 -17.64 -4.42
C ASN A 145 13.41 -16.36 -5.27
N ARG A 146 12.46 -15.43 -5.09
CA ARG A 146 12.37 -14.14 -5.78
C ARG A 146 12.09 -13.03 -4.76
N VAL A 147 12.40 -11.79 -5.14
CA VAL A 147 12.18 -10.60 -4.29
C VAL A 147 10.70 -10.41 -3.92
N SER A 148 9.80 -10.72 -4.86
CA SER A 148 8.38 -10.83 -4.60
C SER A 148 7.86 -12.14 -5.19
N GLN A 149 7.10 -12.89 -4.39
CA GLN A 149 6.53 -14.17 -4.81
C GLN A 149 5.17 -14.39 -4.15
N ARG A 150 4.15 -14.68 -4.96
CA ARG A 150 2.82 -15.02 -4.41
C ARG A 150 2.88 -16.35 -3.66
N LEU A 151 2.23 -16.42 -2.50
CA LEU A 151 2.06 -17.68 -1.78
C LEU A 151 1.02 -18.55 -2.49
N PRO A 152 1.19 -19.89 -2.47
CA PRO A 152 0.21 -20.80 -3.05
C PRO A 152 -1.10 -20.73 -2.26
N SER A 153 -2.23 -21.00 -2.93
CA SER A 153 -3.55 -21.04 -2.27
C SER A 153 -3.68 -22.16 -1.23
N SER A 154 -2.82 -23.17 -1.30
CA SER A 154 -2.75 -24.26 -0.32
C SER A 154 -1.92 -23.91 0.93
N ALA A 155 -1.34 -22.71 1.01
CA ALA A 155 -0.59 -22.27 2.17
C ALA A 155 -1.50 -22.04 3.39
N ASP A 156 -1.12 -22.58 4.54
CA ASP A 156 -1.78 -22.28 5.82
C ASP A 156 -1.22 -20.97 6.41
N VAL A 157 -1.57 -19.86 5.76
CA VAL A 157 -1.03 -18.54 6.11
C VAL A 157 -1.51 -18.10 7.49
N THR A 158 -2.76 -18.38 7.86
CA THR A 158 -3.31 -18.02 9.18
C THR A 158 -2.48 -18.62 10.31
N ARG A 159 -2.13 -19.91 10.24
CA ARG A 159 -1.25 -20.53 11.24
C ARG A 159 0.17 -20.00 11.19
N LEU A 160 0.68 -19.66 10.01
CA LEU A 160 2.00 -19.05 9.85
C LEU A 160 2.08 -17.68 10.55
N LEU A 161 1.08 -16.82 10.36
CA LEU A 161 1.01 -15.51 11.02
C LEU A 161 0.93 -15.66 12.54
N HIS A 162 0.05 -16.54 13.02
CA HIS A 162 -0.06 -16.84 14.45
C HIS A 162 1.25 -17.37 15.03
N ALA A 163 1.94 -18.28 14.33
CA ALA A 163 3.21 -18.83 14.79
C ALA A 163 4.32 -17.77 14.88
N LEU A 164 4.27 -16.76 14.01
CA LEU A 164 5.20 -15.63 14.05
C LEU A 164 4.92 -14.70 15.23
N GLU A 165 3.65 -14.44 15.52
CA GLU A 165 3.19 -13.59 16.64
C GLU A 165 3.37 -14.24 18.01
N SER A 166 3.11 -15.56 18.10
CA SER A 166 3.18 -16.31 19.36
C SER A 166 4.60 -16.70 19.75
N ARG A 167 5.61 -16.37 18.94
CA ARG A 167 6.97 -16.81 19.22
C ARG A 167 7.56 -15.96 20.34
N PRO A 168 8.04 -16.58 21.43
CA PRO A 168 8.74 -15.85 22.47
C PRO A 168 10.06 -15.26 21.91
N PRO A 169 10.44 -14.04 22.33
CA PRO A 169 11.76 -13.50 22.00
C PRO A 169 12.84 -14.49 22.45
N ALA A 170 13.88 -14.68 21.66
CA ALA A 170 14.92 -15.71 21.76
C ALA A 170 15.80 -15.60 23.02
N ALA A 171 15.38 -14.86 24.04
CA ALA A 171 15.97 -14.85 25.36
C ALA A 171 15.55 -16.09 26.16
N LEU A 172 16.01 -17.28 25.78
CA LEU A 172 16.08 -18.48 26.64
C LEU A 172 16.86 -19.64 25.98
N LYS A 173 17.96 -19.35 25.29
CA LYS A 173 18.92 -20.37 24.82
C LYS A 173 20.36 -20.14 25.31
N ALA A 174 20.51 -19.68 26.55
CA ALA A 174 21.80 -19.62 27.22
C ALA A 174 21.68 -20.03 28.70
N ALA A 175 21.34 -21.30 28.93
CA ALA A 175 21.56 -21.99 30.20
C ALA A 175 21.55 -23.49 29.96
N LYS A 176 22.64 -24.03 29.40
CA LYS A 176 23.06 -25.41 29.64
C LYS A 176 24.55 -25.56 29.37
#